data_AF-A0A6V7PY01-F1
#
_entry.id   AF-A0A6V7PY01-F1
#
_cell.length_a   1.000
_cell.length_b   1.000
_cell.length_c   1.000
_cell.angle_alpha   90.00
_cell.angle_beta   90.00
_cell.angle_gamma   90.00
#
_symmetry.space_group_name_H-M   'P 1'
#
loop_
_entity.id
_entity.type
_entity.pdbx_description
1 polymer ?
#
loop_
_entity_poly.entity_id
_entity_poly.type
_entity_poly.pdbx_seq_one_letter_code
_entity_poly.pdbx_strand_id
1 'polypeptide(L)'
;MCRSQPEPALYKGGILKNGKGTVQRHTIKRRQESTHQRLCCTISTRQQDTASHVSSVFLLSLFSCDVSPLICWVRIDGADSAIINARLTPDNSGTRCVGTVSAKSGCWSFLKGGFVLDSSSQSSVLFFQNADRNAMRISIASASLQPFSVEQWGMHQQQIVRTKRKRAVTIHVADSQGNRLTGASVLVQQISKDFPFGSAIANTILGNSVYQAWFVERFNAAVFEMSSSANHITVRGHNIFWENQEATPSWVRNLTGDDLRSAVKSRIESLMTRYKGEFAHWDVNNEMLHFNFYEQRLGPNASLDFFNTAQLADPLATLFMNEFNVIETCEDIFSSVDSYVSRLKDLKAGGALLEGSD
;
A
#
# COMPACT_ATOMS: atom_id res chain seq x y z
N MET A 1 11.32 8.28 -2.34
CA MET A 1 11.53 9.75 -2.55
C MET A 1 12.70 10.19 -1.67
N CYS A 2 13.72 10.88 -2.19
CA CYS A 2 14.96 11.17 -1.46
C CYS A 2 15.15 12.66 -1.18
N ARG A 3 15.64 13.03 0.01
CA ARG A 3 15.87 14.42 0.42
C ARG A 3 17.27 14.66 0.96
N SER A 4 17.79 15.87 0.78
CA SER A 4 19.11 16.25 1.32
C SER A 4 19.14 16.27 2.85
N GLN A 5 18.03 16.64 3.49
CA GLN A 5 17.87 16.68 4.94
C GLN A 5 16.56 16.01 5.38
N PRO A 6 16.56 15.31 6.53
CA PRO A 6 15.37 14.66 7.06
C PRO A 6 14.43 15.72 7.67
N GLU A 7 13.12 15.52 7.50
CA GLU A 7 12.13 16.32 8.24
C GLU A 7 12.16 15.99 9.74
N PRO A 8 11.71 16.90 10.62
CA PRO A 8 11.62 16.64 12.05
C PRO A 8 10.74 15.42 12.39
N ALA A 9 11.08 14.73 13.49
CA ALA A 9 10.31 13.58 13.95
C ALA A 9 8.85 13.95 14.25
N LEU A 10 7.91 13.21 13.67
CA LEU A 10 6.49 13.32 14.01
C LEU A 10 6.26 12.95 15.47
N TYR A 11 5.19 13.49 16.07
CA TYR A 11 4.84 13.27 17.49
C TYR A 11 6.00 13.54 18.45
N LYS A 12 6.93 14.43 18.06
CA LYS A 12 8.17 14.72 18.78
C LYS A 12 9.00 13.46 19.04
N GLY A 13 8.99 12.48 18.13
CA GLY A 13 9.68 11.19 18.26
C GLY A 13 8.90 10.12 19.03
N GLY A 14 7.72 10.43 19.59
CA GLY A 14 6.91 9.48 20.36
C GLY A 14 7.69 8.83 21.50
N ILE A 15 7.70 7.49 21.54
CA ILE A 15 8.47 6.67 22.47
C ILE A 15 9.93 6.43 22.01
N LEU A 16 10.41 7.09 20.96
CA LEU A 16 11.82 7.06 20.54
C LEU A 16 12.56 8.37 20.83
N LYS A 17 11.96 9.27 21.62
CA LYS A 17 12.51 10.61 21.95
C LYS A 17 14.00 10.56 22.31
N ASN A 18 14.81 11.21 21.47
CA ASN A 18 16.23 11.56 21.64
C ASN A 18 17.01 10.62 22.58
N GLY A 19 17.50 9.51 22.02
CA GLY A 19 18.63 8.78 22.60
C GLY A 19 19.90 9.63 22.58
N LYS A 20 20.02 10.61 23.48
CA LYS A 20 21.34 10.97 24.03
C LYS A 20 21.59 9.96 25.13
N GLY A 21 22.46 8.99 24.86
CA GLY A 21 22.72 7.88 25.76
C GLY A 21 23.03 8.36 27.18
N THR A 22 22.19 7.96 28.13
CA THR A 22 22.55 7.64 29.51
C THR A 22 21.37 6.91 30.13
N VAL A 23 21.60 5.68 30.60
CA VAL A 23 20.62 4.90 31.36
C VAL A 23 20.32 5.66 32.65
N GLN A 24 19.12 6.24 32.77
CA GLN A 24 18.54 6.55 34.07
C GLN A 24 17.42 5.55 34.36
N ARG A 25 17.67 4.66 35.32
CA ARG A 25 16.61 3.86 35.97
C ARG A 25 15.68 4.82 36.69
N HIS A 26 14.55 5.16 36.08
CA HIS A 26 13.41 5.69 36.81
C HIS A 26 12.51 4.54 37.26
N THR A 27 12.61 4.17 38.53
CA THR A 27 11.61 3.35 39.21
C THR A 27 10.36 4.21 39.42
N ILE A 28 9.35 4.09 38.56
CA ILE A 28 8.05 4.76 38.78
C ILE A 28 7.15 3.83 39.59
N LYS A 29 6.80 4.27 40.82
CA LYS A 29 5.81 3.62 41.67
C LYS A 29 4.43 3.66 40.99
N ARG A 30 3.69 2.55 41.07
CA ARG A 30 2.25 2.47 40.74
C ARG A 30 1.51 3.62 41.42
N ARG A 31 0.93 4.53 40.64
CA ARG A 31 -0.13 5.42 41.11
C ARG A 31 -1.41 5.06 40.37
N GLN A 32 -2.41 4.60 41.11
CA GLN A 32 -3.78 4.56 40.62
C GLN A 32 -4.24 6.00 40.49
N GLU A 33 -4.36 6.50 39.26
CA GLU A 33 -5.18 7.66 38.96
C GLU A 33 -6.30 7.22 38.03
N SER A 34 -7.52 7.55 38.44
CA SER A 34 -8.76 7.32 37.72
C SER A 34 -8.82 8.24 36.49
N THR A 35 -9.43 7.72 35.42
CA THR A 35 -9.77 8.36 34.13
C THR A 35 -8.70 8.34 33.00
N HIS A 36 -8.91 7.39 32.07
CA HIS A 36 -8.68 7.47 30.62
C HIS A 36 -7.30 7.84 30.02
N GLN A 37 -6.19 7.77 30.74
CA GLN A 37 -4.87 7.90 30.11
C GLN A 37 -3.82 6.96 30.71
N ARG A 38 -3.70 5.74 30.15
CA ARG A 38 -2.55 4.87 30.42
C ARG A 38 -1.37 5.31 29.55
N LEU A 39 -0.54 6.20 30.06
CA LEU A 39 0.83 6.37 29.53
C LEU A 39 1.71 5.27 30.12
N CYS A 40 2.11 4.28 29.33
CA CYS A 40 3.12 3.30 29.76
C CYS A 40 4.00 2.86 28.59
N CYS A 41 5.17 3.48 28.43
CA CYS A 41 6.31 2.89 27.72
C CYS A 41 7.58 3.37 28.42
N THR A 42 8.45 2.44 28.83
CA THR A 42 9.77 2.77 29.35
C THR A 42 10.80 2.38 28.30
N ILE A 43 11.74 3.27 28.02
CA ILE A 43 12.74 3.12 26.97
C ILE A 43 14.10 2.91 27.64
N SER A 44 14.87 1.94 27.14
CA SER A 44 16.32 1.94 27.28
C SER A 44 16.89 2.02 25.87
N THR A 45 17.37 3.19 25.46
CA THR A 45 18.02 3.35 24.15
C THR A 45 19.48 2.92 24.28
N ARG A 46 19.88 1.90 23.54
CA ARG A 46 21.28 1.62 23.26
C ARG A 46 21.44 1.46 21.76
N GLN A 47 21.80 2.55 21.08
CA GLN A 47 22.32 2.46 19.71
C GLN A 47 23.68 1.77 19.82
N GLN A 48 23.75 0.54 19.35
CA GLN A 48 24.98 -0.25 19.37
C GLN A 48 25.34 -0.54 17.91
N ASP A 49 26.40 0.10 17.43
CA ASP A 49 27.02 -0.25 16.15
C ASP A 49 27.71 -1.60 16.35
N THR A 50 26.98 -2.69 16.15
CA THR A 50 27.56 -4.02 16.14
C THR A 50 28.12 -4.29 14.76
N ALA A 51 29.32 -4.88 14.68
CA ALA A 51 29.94 -5.32 13.42
C ALA A 51 29.20 -6.47 12.70
N SER A 52 27.95 -6.73 13.09
CA SER A 52 27.03 -7.68 12.48
C SER A 52 26.09 -6.95 11.51
N HIS A 53 25.31 -7.72 10.73
CA HIS A 53 24.42 -7.28 9.64
C HIS A 53 23.29 -6.28 10.02
N VAL A 54 23.35 -5.67 11.21
CA VAL A 54 22.35 -4.79 11.82
C VAL A 54 23.05 -3.51 12.29
N SER A 55 22.63 -2.36 11.74
CA SER A 55 23.31 -1.07 11.95
C SER A 55 22.59 -0.14 12.92
N SER A 56 21.37 -0.44 13.35
CA SER A 56 20.63 0.39 14.32
C SER A 56 19.62 -0.46 15.06
N VAL A 57 19.63 -0.38 16.40
CA VAL A 57 18.82 -1.19 17.31
C VAL A 57 18.19 -0.32 18.39
N PHE A 58 16.91 -0.58 18.69
CA PHE A 58 16.14 0.02 19.77
C PHE A 58 15.57 -1.08 20.67
N LEU A 59 15.71 -0.92 21.98
CA LEU A 59 15.08 -1.79 22.97
C LEU A 59 13.84 -1.11 23.53
N LEU A 60 12.72 -1.82 23.47
CA LEU A 60 11.40 -1.29 23.75
C LEU A 60 10.66 -2.22 24.72
N SER A 61 9.89 -1.66 25.64
CA SER A 61 8.82 -2.38 26.33
C SER A 61 7.49 -1.91 25.75
N LEU A 62 6.67 -2.84 25.28
CA LEU A 62 5.48 -2.54 24.47
C LEU A 62 4.26 -3.30 25.02
N PHE A 63 3.09 -2.69 24.97
CA PHE A 63 1.85 -3.31 25.45
C PHE A 63 0.98 -3.81 24.29
N SER A 64 0.20 -4.85 24.54
CA SER A 64 -0.78 -5.39 23.59
C SER A 64 -1.86 -4.37 23.27
N CYS A 65 -2.41 -4.45 22.06
CA CYS A 65 -3.56 -3.69 21.56
C CYS A 65 -3.31 -2.23 21.14
N ASP A 66 -2.06 -1.77 21.11
CA ASP A 66 -1.74 -0.46 20.53
C ASP A 66 -1.34 -0.57 19.05
N VAL A 67 -1.88 0.32 18.23
CA VAL A 67 -1.41 0.55 16.86
C VAL A 67 -0.16 1.41 16.95
N SER A 68 0.97 0.86 16.53
CA SER A 68 2.29 1.48 16.71
C SER A 68 2.91 1.86 15.36
N PRO A 69 2.56 3.02 14.77
CA PRO A 69 3.21 3.53 13.56
C PRO A 69 4.68 3.87 13.81
N LEU A 70 5.55 3.35 12.94
CA LEU A 70 6.97 3.70 12.86
C LEU A 70 7.19 4.64 11.68
N ILE A 71 7.86 5.76 11.93
CA ILE A 71 8.22 6.73 10.91
C ILE A 71 9.66 7.16 11.15
N CYS A 72 10.52 7.09 10.14
CA CYS A 72 11.89 7.56 10.24
C CYS A 72 12.48 7.92 8.87
N TRP A 73 13.65 8.54 8.88
CA TRP A 73 14.46 8.76 7.70
C TRP A 73 15.67 7.84 7.73
N VAL A 74 15.95 7.21 6.59
CA VAL A 74 16.99 6.20 6.42
C VAL A 74 17.96 6.66 5.34
N ARG A 75 19.26 6.55 5.62
CA ARG A 75 20.34 6.75 4.65
C ARG A 75 21.33 5.60 4.74
N ILE A 76 21.92 5.24 3.61
CA ILE A 76 22.95 4.19 3.55
C ILE A 76 24.28 4.76 3.05
N ASP A 77 25.38 4.10 3.39
CA ASP A 77 26.70 4.37 2.84
C ASP A 77 27.20 3.16 2.03
N GLY A 78 28.00 3.41 0.99
CA GLY A 78 28.74 2.38 0.24
C GLY A 78 28.07 1.85 -1.03
N ALA A 79 26.74 1.84 -1.13
CA ALA A 79 25.99 1.44 -2.33
C ALA A 79 25.11 2.59 -2.85
N ASP A 80 24.77 2.60 -4.15
CA ASP A 80 23.89 3.61 -4.74
C ASP A 80 22.48 3.53 -4.15
N SER A 81 21.96 2.31 -3.98
CA SER A 81 20.68 2.04 -3.32
C SER A 81 20.62 0.65 -2.69
N ALA A 82 19.80 0.49 -1.66
CA ALA A 82 19.50 -0.80 -1.05
C ALA A 82 18.11 -0.82 -0.39
N ILE A 83 17.48 -1.99 -0.33
CA ILE A 83 16.22 -2.19 0.38
C ILE A 83 16.54 -2.39 1.87
N ILE A 84 16.07 -1.47 2.71
CA ILE A 84 16.26 -1.52 4.16
C ILE A 84 14.95 -1.93 4.83
N ASN A 85 15.05 -2.93 5.70
CA ASN A 85 13.92 -3.47 6.45
C ASN A 85 14.00 -3.02 7.91
N ALA A 86 12.93 -2.42 8.41
CA ALA A 86 12.68 -2.28 9.83
C ALA A 86 11.99 -3.55 10.33
N ARG A 87 12.55 -4.20 11.36
CA ARG A 87 12.03 -5.44 11.93
C ARG A 87 11.87 -5.34 13.45
N LEU A 88 10.85 -6.00 13.98
CA LEU A 88 10.58 -6.06 15.41
C LEU A 88 10.66 -7.51 15.90
N THR A 89 11.43 -7.75 16.95
CA THR A 89 11.49 -9.04 17.64
C THR A 89 10.92 -8.86 19.06
N PRO A 90 9.61 -9.08 19.25
CA PRO A 90 8.97 -9.18 20.57
C PRO A 90 9.41 -10.41 21.37
N ASP A 91 10.11 -10.22 22.48
CA ASP A 91 10.62 -11.31 23.33
C ASP A 91 11.19 -12.47 22.47
N ASN A 92 10.85 -13.72 22.79
CA ASN A 92 11.28 -14.89 22.01
C ASN A 92 10.23 -15.36 20.97
N SER A 93 9.34 -14.48 20.51
CA SER A 93 8.17 -14.86 19.67
C SER A 93 8.38 -14.67 18.15
N GLY A 94 9.64 -14.61 17.71
CA GLY A 94 10.00 -14.46 16.30
C GLY A 94 10.11 -13.00 15.85
N THR A 95 10.60 -12.81 14.62
CA THR A 95 10.86 -11.48 14.06
C THR A 95 9.82 -11.14 12.99
N ARG A 96 9.21 -9.97 13.10
CA ARG A 96 8.21 -9.47 12.13
C ARG A 96 8.69 -8.25 11.37
N CYS A 97 8.17 -8.10 10.16
CA CYS A 97 8.32 -6.89 9.36
C CYS A 97 7.57 -5.72 10.03
N VAL A 98 8.20 -4.55 10.02
CA VAL A 98 7.55 -3.29 10.44
C VAL A 98 7.40 -2.34 9.25
N GLY A 99 8.36 -2.34 8.32
CA GLY A 99 8.30 -1.55 7.10
C GLY A 99 9.57 -1.66 6.28
N THR A 100 9.49 -1.25 5.02
CA THR A 100 10.59 -1.29 4.05
C THR A 100 10.81 0.07 3.41
N VAL A 101 12.02 0.31 2.90
CA VAL A 101 12.35 1.50 2.10
C VAL A 101 13.50 1.21 1.15
N SER A 102 13.45 1.75 -0.07
CA SER A 102 14.61 1.88 -0.94
C SER A 102 15.44 3.07 -0.49
N ALA A 103 16.46 2.79 0.34
CA ALA A 103 17.41 3.79 0.80
C ALA A 103 18.47 4.05 -0.26
N LYS A 104 18.92 5.30 -0.39
CA LYS A 104 19.99 5.68 -1.32
C LYS A 104 21.18 6.25 -0.57
N SER A 105 22.36 6.17 -1.18
CA SER A 105 23.50 6.94 -0.68
C SER A 105 23.34 8.42 -1.02
N GLY A 106 23.94 9.27 -0.18
CA GLY A 106 23.95 10.73 -0.38
C GLY A 106 22.66 11.47 -0.03
N CYS A 107 21.55 10.78 0.28
CA CYS A 107 20.29 11.42 0.66
C CYS A 107 19.45 10.57 1.62
N TRP A 108 18.45 11.17 2.24
CA TRP A 108 17.55 10.53 3.20
C TRP A 108 16.27 10.05 2.51
N SER A 109 15.99 8.75 2.62
CA SER A 109 14.73 8.12 2.19
C SER A 109 13.75 8.01 3.36
N PHE A 110 12.47 8.22 3.11
CA PHE A 110 11.43 8.18 4.13
C PHE A 110 10.89 6.76 4.31
N LEU A 111 11.03 6.19 5.51
CA LEU A 111 10.42 4.92 5.88
C LEU A 111 9.17 5.18 6.71
N LYS A 112 8.07 4.57 6.30
CA LYS A 112 6.82 4.51 7.06
C LYS A 112 6.39 3.06 7.19
N GLY A 113 6.03 2.69 8.40
CA GLY A 113 5.59 1.35 8.73
C GLY A 113 4.80 1.36 10.02
N GLY A 114 4.61 0.18 10.60
CA GLY A 114 3.96 0.04 11.89
C GLY A 114 3.64 -1.41 12.20
N PHE A 115 3.13 -1.64 13.40
CA PHE A 115 2.73 -2.96 13.86
C PHE A 115 1.62 -2.87 14.91
N VAL A 116 0.93 -3.99 15.09
CA VAL A 116 0.03 -4.24 16.22
C VAL A 116 0.57 -5.44 16.99
N LEU A 117 0.45 -5.40 18.31
CA LEU A 117 0.87 -6.47 19.20
C LEU A 117 -0.32 -7.29 19.69
N ASP A 118 -0.29 -8.60 19.43
CA ASP A 118 -1.27 -9.55 19.97
C ASP A 118 -1.14 -9.71 21.49
N SER A 119 0.09 -9.66 22.01
CA SER A 119 0.41 -9.76 23.43
C SER A 119 1.44 -8.70 23.86
N SER A 120 1.38 -8.31 25.13
CA SER A 120 2.33 -7.34 25.69
C SER A 120 3.72 -7.96 25.75
N SER A 121 4.75 -7.18 25.43
CA SER A 121 6.15 -7.61 25.42
C SER A 121 7.00 -6.80 26.41
N GLN A 122 7.77 -7.50 27.23
CA GLN A 122 8.66 -6.85 28.20
C GLN A 122 9.95 -6.37 27.55
N SER A 123 10.44 -7.10 26.54
CA SER A 123 11.64 -6.77 25.78
C SER A 123 11.41 -7.02 24.29
N SER A 124 11.22 -5.93 23.55
CA SER A 124 11.14 -5.93 22.11
C SER A 124 12.36 -5.26 21.49
N VAL A 125 12.92 -5.87 20.45
CA VAL A 125 14.05 -5.32 19.69
C VAL A 125 13.55 -4.80 18.35
N LEU A 126 13.57 -3.48 18.12
CA LEU A 126 13.35 -2.88 16.81
C LEU A 126 14.70 -2.61 16.16
N PHE A 127 14.93 -3.12 14.96
CA PHE A 127 16.21 -2.97 14.29
C PHE A 127 16.09 -2.79 12.78
N PHE A 128 17.16 -2.27 12.18
CA PHE A 128 17.27 -2.01 10.74
C PHE A 128 18.38 -2.85 10.14
N GLN A 129 18.05 -3.54 9.04
CA GLN A 129 18.99 -4.38 8.31
C GLN A 129 18.80 -4.24 6.80
N ASN A 130 19.83 -4.57 6.03
CA ASN A 130 19.69 -4.76 4.60
C ASN A 130 18.84 -6.00 4.31
N ALA A 131 17.97 -5.94 3.29
CA ALA A 131 17.10 -7.04 2.93
C ALA A 131 17.89 -8.29 2.50
N ASP A 132 19.00 -8.11 1.80
CA ASP A 132 19.92 -9.18 1.37
C ASP A 132 20.81 -9.74 2.50
N ARG A 133 20.70 -9.17 3.72
CA ARG A 133 21.51 -9.50 4.91
C ARG A 133 23.01 -9.23 4.79
N ASN A 134 23.49 -8.57 3.75
CA ASN A 134 24.87 -8.11 3.67
C ASN A 134 25.12 -6.97 4.66
N ALA A 135 26.35 -6.89 5.18
CA ALA A 135 26.72 -5.85 6.13
C ALA A 135 26.74 -4.49 5.43
N MET A 136 26.02 -3.52 5.99
CA MET A 136 25.92 -2.17 5.45
C MET A 136 25.67 -1.17 6.56
N ARG A 137 26.30 0.00 6.44
CA ARG A 137 26.08 1.11 7.36
C ARG A 137 24.77 1.80 7.04
N ILE A 138 23.86 1.77 8.01
CA ILE A 138 22.53 2.39 7.93
C ILE A 138 22.47 3.50 8.97
N SER A 139 22.18 4.72 8.52
CA SER A 139 21.94 5.88 9.37
C SER A 139 20.44 6.13 9.49
N ILE A 140 19.96 6.36 10.71
CA ILE A 140 18.56 6.67 11.02
C ILE A 140 18.47 8.07 11.61
N ALA A 141 17.52 8.87 11.11
CA ALA A 141 17.22 10.20 11.64
C ALA A 141 15.71 10.39 11.87
N SER A 142 15.38 11.30 12.79
CA SER A 142 14.01 11.73 13.08
C SER A 142 13.02 10.58 13.31
N ALA A 143 13.48 9.50 13.97
CA ALA A 143 12.65 8.34 14.25
C ALA A 143 11.52 8.69 15.23
N SER A 144 10.33 8.19 14.92
CA SER A 144 9.12 8.31 15.72
C SER A 144 8.42 6.98 15.76
N LEU A 145 8.16 6.49 16.97
CA LEU A 145 7.23 5.40 17.24
C LEU A 145 6.20 5.94 18.21
N GLN A 146 4.94 6.06 17.81
CA GLN A 146 3.90 6.61 18.67
C GLN A 146 2.76 5.61 18.78
N PRO A 147 2.70 4.82 19.86
CA PRO A 147 1.56 3.95 20.12
C PRO A 147 0.28 4.77 20.26
N PHE A 148 -0.79 4.27 19.65
CA PHE A 148 -2.16 4.76 19.78
C PHE A 148 -3.07 3.62 20.17
N SER A 149 -4.01 3.87 21.08
CA SER A 149 -5.09 2.90 21.30
C SER A 149 -5.94 2.75 20.03
N VAL A 150 -6.66 1.63 19.89
CA VAL A 150 -7.60 1.41 18.77
C VAL A 150 -8.61 2.56 18.65
N GLU A 151 -9.08 3.09 19.77
CA GLU A 151 -10.00 4.23 19.81
C GLU A 151 -9.36 5.52 19.28
N GLN A 152 -8.14 5.84 19.74
CA GLN A 152 -7.39 7.02 19.26
C GLN A 152 -7.09 6.91 17.77
N TRP A 153 -6.71 5.71 17.30
CA TRP A 153 -6.47 5.44 15.89
C TRP A 153 -7.74 5.65 15.05
N GLY A 154 -8.88 5.16 15.53
CA GLY A 154 -10.19 5.38 14.91
C GLY A 154 -10.58 6.87 14.88
N MET A 155 -10.33 7.62 15.95
CA MET A 155 -10.56 9.06 15.98
C MET A 155 -9.73 9.81 14.95
N HIS A 156 -8.45 9.47 14.79
CA HIS A 156 -7.60 10.06 13.76
C HIS A 156 -8.11 9.77 12.36
N GLN A 157 -8.56 8.53 12.09
CA GLN A 157 -9.19 8.18 10.82
C GLN A 157 -10.43 9.05 10.56
N GLN A 158 -11.32 9.20 11.54
CA GLN A 158 -12.52 10.04 11.43
C GLN A 158 -12.19 11.51 11.18
N GLN A 159 -11.14 12.03 11.82
CA GLN A 159 -10.68 13.39 11.60
C GLN A 159 -10.15 13.59 10.17
N ILE A 160 -9.36 12.65 9.65
CA ILE A 160 -8.89 12.69 8.25
C ILE A 160 -10.08 12.65 7.30
N VAL A 161 -11.08 11.78 7.53
CA VAL A 161 -12.31 11.75 6.73
C VAL A 161 -13.01 13.10 6.76
N ARG A 162 -13.21 13.70 7.94
CA ARG A 162 -13.88 15.00 8.08
C ARG A 162 -13.13 16.14 7.40
N THR A 163 -11.81 16.17 7.48
CA THR A 163 -11.00 17.30 7.00
C THR A 163 -10.56 17.17 5.55
N LYS A 164 -10.32 15.94 5.07
CA LYS A 164 -9.82 15.69 3.71
C LYS A 164 -10.91 15.20 2.76
N ARG A 165 -11.87 14.40 3.24
CA ARG A 165 -12.91 13.78 2.39
C ARG A 165 -14.29 14.43 2.49
N LYS A 166 -14.61 15.15 3.57
CA LYS A 166 -15.86 15.93 3.65
C LYS A 166 -15.66 17.39 3.22
N ARG A 167 -16.75 18.02 2.77
CA ARG A 167 -16.82 19.44 2.43
C ARG A 167 -18.10 20.02 3.01
N ALA A 168 -18.08 21.31 3.36
CA ALA A 168 -19.29 22.04 3.71
C ALA A 168 -20.14 22.21 2.44
N VAL A 169 -21.42 21.91 2.54
CA VAL A 169 -22.40 22.13 1.47
C VAL A 169 -23.45 23.09 2.00
N THR A 170 -23.72 24.15 1.24
CA THR A 170 -24.79 25.11 1.54
C THR A 170 -25.96 24.83 0.61
N ILE A 171 -27.13 24.53 1.18
CA ILE A 171 -28.36 24.30 0.42
C ILE A 171 -29.20 25.57 0.52
N HIS A 172 -29.53 26.16 -0.63
CA HIS A 172 -30.44 27.29 -0.73
C HIS A 172 -31.78 26.78 -1.25
N VAL A 173 -32.86 27.06 -0.51
CA VAL A 173 -34.23 26.72 -0.90
C VAL A 173 -34.92 28.02 -1.30
N ALA A 174 -35.52 28.05 -2.48
CA ALA A 174 -36.23 29.21 -3.00
C ALA A 174 -37.58 28.80 -3.61
N ASP A 175 -38.52 29.73 -3.67
CA ASP A 175 -39.80 29.57 -4.37
C ASP A 175 -39.65 29.70 -5.89
N SER A 176 -40.76 29.55 -6.62
CA SER A 176 -40.82 29.72 -8.08
C SER A 176 -40.39 31.11 -8.58
N GLN A 177 -40.38 32.11 -7.70
CA GLN A 177 -40.01 33.50 -7.99
C GLN A 177 -38.54 33.78 -7.59
N GLY A 178 -37.83 32.80 -7.04
CA GLY A 178 -36.44 32.93 -6.59
C GLY A 178 -36.27 33.53 -5.19
N ASN A 179 -37.34 33.74 -4.43
CA ASN A 179 -37.24 34.23 -3.05
C ASN A 179 -36.84 33.10 -2.11
N ARG A 180 -35.95 33.39 -1.15
CA ARG A 180 -35.50 32.40 -0.17
C ARG A 180 -36.65 31.97 0.75
N LEU A 181 -36.82 30.66 0.90
CA LEU A 181 -37.78 30.07 1.83
C LEU A 181 -37.12 29.85 3.19
N THR A 182 -37.64 30.50 4.23
CA THR A 182 -37.21 30.32 5.62
C THR A 182 -37.99 29.19 6.30
N GLY A 183 -37.30 28.32 7.05
CA GLY A 183 -37.94 27.23 7.79
C GLY A 183 -38.27 25.98 6.96
N ALA A 184 -37.78 25.88 5.72
CA ALA A 184 -37.93 24.68 4.91
C ALA A 184 -37.18 23.49 5.52
N SER A 185 -37.85 22.34 5.61
CA SER A 185 -37.23 21.07 6.00
C SER A 185 -36.54 20.43 4.80
N VAL A 186 -35.25 20.12 4.95
CA VAL A 186 -34.46 19.46 3.90
C VAL A 186 -34.05 18.07 4.39
N LEU A 187 -34.38 17.04 3.61
CA LEU A 187 -33.89 15.67 3.82
C LEU A 187 -32.76 15.41 2.82
N VAL A 188 -31.59 14.99 3.33
CA VAL A 188 -30.45 14.60 2.51
C VAL A 188 -30.22 13.11 2.68
N GLN A 189 -30.28 12.35 1.59
CA GLN A 189 -30.02 10.91 1.56
C GLN A 189 -28.85 10.63 0.61
N GLN A 190 -27.86 9.86 1.08
CA GLN A 190 -26.79 9.38 0.22
C GLN A 190 -27.33 8.24 -0.66
N ILE A 191 -27.30 8.42 -1.98
CA ILE A 191 -27.81 7.46 -2.96
C ILE A 191 -26.72 6.61 -3.62
N SER A 192 -25.45 7.07 -3.58
CA SER A 192 -24.31 6.35 -4.15
C SER A 192 -22.98 6.74 -3.47
N LYS A 193 -21.90 6.00 -3.77
CA LYS A 193 -20.51 6.29 -3.37
C LYS A 193 -19.70 6.63 -4.62
N ASP A 194 -18.71 7.49 -4.46
CA ASP A 194 -17.81 7.92 -5.54
C ASP A 194 -16.74 6.86 -5.89
N PHE A 195 -16.46 5.94 -4.97
CA PHE A 195 -15.47 4.88 -5.17
C PHE A 195 -16.13 3.49 -5.22
N PRO A 196 -15.61 2.57 -6.05
CA PRO A 196 -16.01 1.18 -6.07
C PRO A 196 -15.76 0.50 -4.71
N PHE A 197 -16.71 -0.30 -4.26
CA PHE A 197 -16.58 -1.18 -3.09
C PHE A 197 -17.00 -2.58 -3.51
N GLY A 198 -16.01 -3.44 -3.72
CA GLY A 198 -16.20 -4.72 -4.38
C GLY A 198 -15.56 -5.91 -3.68
N SER A 199 -15.82 -7.08 -4.26
CA SER A 199 -15.23 -8.36 -3.87
C SER A 199 -14.94 -9.19 -5.11
N ALA A 200 -14.00 -10.13 -5.01
CA ALA A 200 -13.82 -11.16 -6.03
C ALA A 200 -15.05 -12.08 -6.08
N ILE A 201 -15.38 -12.57 -7.28
CA ILE A 201 -16.46 -13.51 -7.52
C ILE A 201 -16.00 -14.69 -8.37
N ALA A 202 -16.40 -15.88 -7.95
CA ALA A 202 -16.17 -17.13 -8.66
C ALA A 202 -17.31 -17.43 -9.66
N ASN A 203 -17.07 -18.34 -10.60
CA ASN A 203 -18.06 -18.76 -11.60
C ASN A 203 -19.35 -19.37 -10.99
N THR A 204 -19.30 -19.80 -9.73
CA THR A 204 -20.43 -20.38 -8.99
C THR A 204 -21.56 -19.38 -8.72
N ILE A 205 -21.33 -18.08 -8.96
CA ILE A 205 -22.37 -17.05 -8.96
C ILE A 205 -23.28 -17.13 -10.18
N LEU A 206 -22.82 -17.75 -11.28
CA LEU A 206 -23.61 -17.89 -12.50
C LEU A 206 -24.76 -18.87 -12.28
N GLY A 207 -25.98 -18.42 -12.53
CA GLY A 207 -27.20 -19.19 -12.29
C GLY A 207 -27.62 -19.31 -10.82
N ASN A 208 -26.87 -18.72 -9.88
CA ASN A 208 -27.20 -18.72 -8.45
C ASN A 208 -27.83 -17.38 -8.03
N SER A 209 -29.15 -17.27 -8.18
CA SER A 209 -29.89 -16.03 -7.87
C SER A 209 -29.78 -15.59 -6.42
N VAL A 210 -29.67 -16.52 -5.47
CA VAL A 210 -29.50 -16.22 -4.03
C VAL A 210 -28.14 -15.56 -3.79
N TYR A 211 -27.08 -16.11 -4.38
CA TYR A 211 -25.75 -15.52 -4.25
C TYR A 211 -25.65 -14.16 -4.97
N GLN A 212 -26.23 -14.04 -6.16
CA GLN A 212 -26.31 -12.77 -6.88
C GLN A 212 -27.01 -11.68 -6.05
N ALA A 213 -28.17 -12.00 -5.46
CA ALA A 213 -28.90 -11.07 -4.59
C ALA A 213 -28.10 -10.68 -3.34
N TRP A 214 -27.46 -11.65 -2.68
CA TRP A 214 -26.59 -11.39 -1.53
C TRP A 214 -25.42 -10.47 -1.88
N PHE A 215 -24.83 -10.62 -3.07
CA PHE A 215 -23.69 -9.85 -3.54
C PHE A 215 -24.06 -8.40 -3.83
N VAL A 216 -25.09 -8.16 -4.65
CA VAL A 216 -25.50 -6.80 -5.07
C VAL A 216 -26.06 -5.96 -3.91
N GLU A 217 -26.53 -6.59 -2.84
CA GLU A 217 -26.93 -5.90 -1.59
C GLU A 217 -25.71 -5.28 -0.86
N ARG A 218 -24.50 -5.82 -1.06
CA ARG A 218 -23.29 -5.48 -0.27
C ARG A 218 -22.21 -4.78 -1.08
N PHE A 219 -22.10 -5.11 -2.37
CA PHE A 219 -21.01 -4.67 -3.23
C PHE A 219 -21.57 -4.04 -4.50
N ASN A 220 -20.94 -2.94 -4.93
CA ASN A 220 -21.24 -2.27 -6.19
C ASN A 220 -20.14 -2.48 -7.25
N ALA A 221 -19.12 -3.29 -6.91
CA ALA A 221 -18.07 -3.67 -7.84
C ALA A 221 -17.64 -5.13 -7.69
N ALA A 222 -17.08 -5.72 -8.76
CA ALA A 222 -16.59 -7.09 -8.76
C ALA A 222 -15.30 -7.26 -9.57
N VAL A 223 -14.52 -8.26 -9.19
CA VAL A 223 -13.43 -8.82 -10.00
C VAL A 223 -13.75 -10.28 -10.22
N PHE A 224 -13.78 -10.73 -11.47
CA PHE A 224 -14.03 -12.14 -11.74
C PHE A 224 -12.74 -12.95 -11.59
N GLU A 225 -12.83 -14.06 -10.86
CA GLU A 225 -11.79 -15.10 -10.92
C GLU A 225 -11.80 -15.79 -12.30
N MET A 226 -12.93 -15.75 -13.03
CA MET A 226 -13.00 -16.07 -14.47
C MET A 226 -14.25 -15.45 -15.15
N SER A 227 -14.10 -15.04 -16.41
CA SER A 227 -14.97 -14.13 -17.19
C SER A 227 -16.49 -14.38 -17.13
N SER A 228 -17.27 -13.34 -16.82
CA SER A 228 -18.64 -13.14 -17.32
C SER A 228 -19.14 -11.72 -17.06
N SER A 229 -20.21 -11.30 -17.72
CA SER A 229 -20.84 -9.99 -17.58
C SER A 229 -21.88 -10.00 -16.43
N ALA A 230 -21.68 -9.18 -15.41
CA ALA A 230 -22.67 -8.97 -14.34
C ALA A 230 -23.44 -7.66 -14.59
N ASN A 231 -24.76 -7.74 -14.74
CA ASN A 231 -25.60 -6.57 -14.98
C ASN A 231 -25.65 -5.69 -13.71
N HIS A 232 -25.38 -4.39 -13.88
CA HIS A 232 -25.51 -3.29 -12.90
C HIS A 232 -24.42 -3.14 -11.83
N ILE A 233 -23.29 -3.84 -11.93
CA ILE A 233 -22.12 -3.59 -11.06
C ILE A 233 -20.89 -3.23 -11.88
N THR A 234 -20.04 -2.36 -11.34
CA THR A 234 -18.77 -2.01 -11.99
C THR A 234 -17.83 -3.20 -11.93
N VAL A 235 -17.29 -3.65 -13.07
CA VAL A 235 -16.39 -4.80 -13.09
C VAL A 235 -14.96 -4.37 -13.44
N ARG A 236 -13.97 -4.97 -12.78
CA ARG A 236 -12.55 -4.88 -13.14
C ARG A 236 -12.14 -6.12 -13.94
N GLY A 237 -11.56 -5.90 -15.11
CA GLY A 237 -10.98 -6.97 -15.91
C GLY A 237 -9.63 -7.38 -15.34
N HIS A 238 -9.57 -8.55 -14.71
CA HIS A 238 -8.34 -9.13 -14.16
C HIS A 238 -8.07 -10.48 -14.86
N ASN A 239 -7.05 -10.65 -15.68
CA ASN A 239 -6.12 -9.64 -16.23
C ASN A 239 -5.97 -9.83 -17.76
N ILE A 240 -5.34 -8.87 -18.44
CA ILE A 240 -5.00 -9.02 -19.87
C ILE A 240 -3.75 -9.91 -20.01
N PHE A 241 -2.69 -9.55 -19.29
CA PHE A 241 -1.44 -10.30 -19.21
C PHE A 241 -1.01 -10.57 -17.77
N TRP A 242 -0.35 -11.71 -17.58
CA TRP A 242 0.31 -12.09 -16.35
C TRP A 242 1.72 -12.53 -16.69
N GLU A 243 2.71 -11.88 -16.08
CA GLU A 243 4.13 -12.15 -16.35
C GLU A 243 4.61 -13.51 -15.82
N ASN A 244 3.85 -14.15 -14.93
CA ASN A 244 4.13 -15.51 -14.49
C ASN A 244 3.85 -16.50 -15.65
N GLN A 245 4.92 -17.17 -16.11
CA GLN A 245 4.85 -18.14 -17.21
C GLN A 245 3.86 -19.29 -16.93
N GLU A 246 3.68 -19.69 -15.67
CA GLU A 246 2.76 -20.77 -15.29
C GLU A 246 1.30 -20.37 -15.45
N ALA A 247 0.99 -19.09 -15.28
CA ALA A 247 -0.34 -18.52 -15.49
C ALA A 247 -0.64 -18.20 -16.97
N THR A 248 0.38 -18.23 -17.83
CA THR A 248 0.25 -17.96 -19.27
C THR A 248 -0.24 -19.22 -20.01
N PRO A 249 -1.16 -19.11 -21.00
CA PRO A 249 -1.62 -20.24 -21.81
C PRO A 249 -0.48 -21.02 -22.45
N SER A 250 -0.56 -22.36 -22.44
CA SER A 250 0.54 -23.24 -22.89
C SER A 250 1.03 -22.95 -24.31
N TRP A 251 0.12 -22.59 -25.23
CA TRP A 251 0.45 -22.27 -26.61
C TRP A 251 1.26 -20.96 -26.76
N VAL A 252 1.12 -20.02 -25.81
CA VAL A 252 1.87 -18.74 -25.82
C VAL A 252 3.29 -18.94 -25.31
N ARG A 253 3.53 -19.90 -24.42
CA ARG A 253 4.83 -20.09 -23.72
C ARG A 253 6.02 -20.28 -24.66
N ASN A 254 5.78 -20.86 -25.82
CA ASN A 254 6.79 -21.16 -26.84
C ASN A 254 6.88 -20.08 -27.93
N LEU A 255 5.99 -19.08 -27.93
CA LEU A 255 6.04 -17.99 -28.90
C LEU A 255 7.18 -17.02 -28.54
N THR A 256 7.83 -16.48 -29.55
CA THR A 256 8.88 -15.46 -29.44
C THR A 256 8.79 -14.49 -30.61
N GLY A 257 9.53 -13.38 -30.57
CA GLY A 257 9.64 -12.45 -31.68
C GLY A 257 8.29 -11.92 -32.17
N ASP A 258 8.09 -11.92 -33.49
CA ASP A 258 6.91 -11.33 -34.13
C ASP A 258 5.63 -12.14 -33.90
N ASP A 259 5.72 -13.46 -33.72
CA ASP A 259 4.56 -14.30 -33.41
C ASP A 259 4.00 -13.94 -32.03
N LEU A 260 4.87 -13.79 -31.02
CA LEU A 260 4.46 -13.37 -29.68
C LEU A 260 3.93 -11.93 -29.70
N ARG A 261 4.59 -11.02 -30.43
CA ARG A 261 4.13 -9.63 -30.59
C ARG A 261 2.74 -9.55 -31.21
N SER A 262 2.47 -10.38 -32.22
CA SER A 262 1.16 -10.47 -32.88
C SER A 262 0.11 -11.06 -31.95
N ALA A 263 0.43 -12.13 -31.21
CA ALA A 263 -0.47 -12.75 -30.25
C ALA A 263 -0.86 -11.79 -29.11
N VAL A 264 0.10 -11.05 -28.56
CA VAL A 264 -0.13 -10.00 -27.56
C VAL A 264 -1.08 -8.94 -28.11
N LYS A 265 -0.75 -8.34 -29.26
CA LYS A 265 -1.57 -7.27 -29.85
C LYS A 265 -3.00 -7.75 -30.10
N SER A 266 -3.15 -8.93 -30.69
CA SER A 266 -4.45 -9.55 -30.94
C SER A 266 -5.25 -9.80 -29.66
N ARG A 267 -4.59 -10.20 -28.56
CA ARG A 267 -5.27 -10.39 -27.27
C ARG A 267 -5.81 -9.08 -26.70
N ILE A 268 -5.04 -7.99 -26.73
CA ILE A 268 -5.49 -6.67 -26.25
C ILE A 268 -6.68 -6.20 -27.09
N GLU A 269 -6.52 -6.18 -28.41
CA GLU A 269 -7.54 -5.68 -29.33
C GLU A 269 -8.83 -6.50 -29.22
N SER A 270 -8.75 -7.83 -29.15
CA SER A 270 -9.93 -8.69 -29.06
C SER A 270 -10.68 -8.56 -27.74
N LEU A 271 -9.98 -8.53 -26.60
CA LEU A 271 -10.60 -8.40 -25.28
C LEU A 271 -11.24 -7.02 -25.11
N MET A 272 -10.47 -5.97 -25.35
CA MET A 272 -10.91 -4.61 -25.05
C MET A 272 -11.93 -4.10 -26.07
N THR A 273 -11.92 -4.60 -27.30
CA THR A 273 -13.02 -4.32 -28.26
C THR A 273 -14.29 -5.06 -27.87
N ARG A 274 -14.18 -6.33 -27.47
CA ARG A 274 -15.35 -7.16 -27.13
C ARG A 274 -16.10 -6.64 -25.90
N TYR A 275 -15.37 -6.17 -24.89
CA TYR A 275 -15.94 -5.73 -23.62
C TYR A 275 -15.83 -4.23 -23.40
N LYS A 276 -15.75 -3.46 -24.50
CA LYS A 276 -15.60 -2.01 -24.46
C LYS A 276 -16.75 -1.37 -23.68
N GLY A 277 -16.41 -0.57 -22.66
CA GLY A 277 -17.40 0.06 -21.79
C GLY A 277 -18.12 -0.87 -20.79
N GLU A 278 -17.84 -2.18 -20.79
CA GLU A 278 -18.35 -3.09 -19.75
C GLU A 278 -17.44 -3.12 -18.51
N PHE A 279 -16.12 -3.02 -18.70
CA PHE A 279 -15.15 -2.94 -17.62
C PHE A 279 -14.67 -1.50 -17.45
N ALA A 280 -14.88 -0.93 -16.27
CA ALA A 280 -14.36 0.40 -15.96
C ALA A 280 -12.84 0.37 -15.76
N HIS A 281 -12.31 -0.73 -15.23
CA HIS A 281 -10.92 -0.89 -14.84
C HIS A 281 -10.32 -2.15 -15.49
N TRP A 282 -9.04 -2.11 -15.86
CA TRP A 282 -8.28 -3.27 -16.36
C TRP A 282 -6.93 -3.42 -15.68
N ASP A 283 -6.64 -4.64 -15.22
CA ASP A 283 -5.28 -5.06 -14.93
C ASP A 283 -4.60 -5.47 -16.24
N VAL A 284 -3.85 -4.54 -16.82
CA VAL A 284 -3.21 -4.74 -18.13
C VAL A 284 -2.05 -5.72 -17.99
N ASN A 285 -1.19 -5.50 -16.99
CA ASN A 285 -0.07 -6.39 -16.70
C ASN A 285 -0.01 -6.70 -15.21
N ASN A 286 -0.06 -7.99 -14.89
CA ASN A 286 -0.02 -8.52 -13.54
C ASN A 286 1.37 -9.08 -13.21
N GLU A 287 1.89 -8.71 -12.04
CA GLU A 287 3.11 -9.26 -11.45
C GLU A 287 4.42 -9.00 -12.22
N MET A 288 4.51 -7.84 -12.88
CA MET A 288 5.67 -7.44 -13.70
C MET A 288 6.89 -6.92 -12.94
N LEU A 289 6.82 -6.79 -11.61
CA LEU A 289 7.96 -6.62 -10.72
C LEU A 289 8.58 -7.96 -10.33
N HIS A 290 7.78 -9.02 -10.27
CA HIS A 290 8.20 -10.36 -9.87
C HIS A 290 8.67 -11.22 -11.05
N PHE A 291 8.00 -11.07 -12.19
CA PHE A 291 8.25 -11.87 -13.38
C PHE A 291 8.41 -10.98 -14.62
N ASN A 292 8.95 -11.55 -15.69
CA ASN A 292 9.30 -10.81 -16.90
C ASN A 292 9.12 -11.64 -18.18
N PHE A 293 8.18 -12.58 -18.20
CA PHE A 293 7.95 -13.48 -19.34
C PHE A 293 7.89 -12.73 -20.68
N TYR A 294 7.15 -11.62 -20.75
CA TYR A 294 6.97 -10.86 -21.98
C TYR A 294 8.16 -9.94 -22.26
N GLU A 295 8.64 -9.16 -21.27
CA GLU A 295 9.78 -8.25 -21.48
C GLU A 295 11.08 -8.97 -21.82
N GLN A 296 11.29 -10.17 -21.28
CA GLN A 296 12.41 -11.02 -21.63
C GLN A 296 12.40 -11.41 -23.12
N ARG A 297 11.22 -11.58 -23.73
CA ARG A 297 11.05 -12.09 -25.10
C ARG A 297 10.82 -10.99 -26.14
N LEU A 298 10.19 -9.88 -25.74
CA LEU A 298 9.79 -8.79 -26.63
C LEU A 298 10.62 -7.51 -26.43
N GLY A 299 11.42 -7.45 -25.36
CA GLY A 299 12.25 -6.33 -24.97
C GLY A 299 11.67 -5.51 -23.80
N PRO A 300 12.48 -4.61 -23.20
CA PRO A 300 12.12 -3.88 -21.97
C PRO A 300 10.98 -2.88 -22.13
N ASN A 301 10.56 -2.56 -23.36
CA ASN A 301 9.44 -1.68 -23.63
C ASN A 301 8.12 -2.42 -23.87
N ALA A 302 8.09 -3.76 -23.79
CA ALA A 302 6.90 -4.53 -24.09
C ALA A 302 5.72 -4.14 -23.18
N SER A 303 5.94 -3.98 -21.87
CA SER A 303 4.86 -3.55 -20.96
C SER A 303 4.30 -2.17 -21.34
N LEU A 304 5.17 -1.23 -21.73
CA LEU A 304 4.75 0.10 -22.19
C LEU A 304 3.87 -0.01 -23.44
N ASP A 305 4.25 -0.85 -24.39
CA ASP A 305 3.45 -1.11 -25.59
C ASP A 305 2.08 -1.72 -25.24
N PHE A 306 1.99 -2.55 -24.19
CA PHE A 306 0.72 -3.13 -23.74
C PHE A 306 -0.23 -2.05 -23.24
N PHE A 307 0.24 -1.16 -22.37
CA PHE A 307 -0.55 -0.04 -21.86
C PHE A 307 -0.97 0.92 -22.98
N ASN A 308 -0.05 1.26 -23.90
CA ASN A 308 -0.37 2.12 -25.03
C ASN A 308 -1.43 1.50 -25.96
N THR A 309 -1.30 0.20 -26.26
CA THR A 309 -2.27 -0.51 -27.10
C THR A 309 -3.62 -0.63 -26.40
N ALA A 310 -3.63 -0.90 -25.09
CA ALA A 310 -4.85 -0.96 -24.29
C ALA A 310 -5.59 0.38 -24.26
N GLN A 311 -4.85 1.47 -24.04
CA GLN A 311 -5.39 2.83 -24.04
C GLN A 311 -6.00 3.22 -25.41
N LEU A 312 -5.43 2.75 -26.52
CA LEU A 312 -5.99 2.97 -27.84
C LEU A 312 -7.27 2.15 -28.09
N ALA A 313 -7.34 0.93 -27.56
CA ALA A 313 -8.49 0.05 -27.73
C ALA A 313 -9.73 0.55 -26.95
N ASP A 314 -9.53 0.93 -25.68
CA ASP A 314 -10.56 1.56 -24.86
C ASP A 314 -10.02 2.78 -24.09
N PRO A 315 -10.13 3.99 -24.67
CA PRO A 315 -9.61 5.20 -24.04
C PRO A 315 -10.32 5.63 -22.75
N LEU A 316 -11.50 5.07 -22.47
CA LEU A 316 -12.30 5.41 -21.29
C LEU A 316 -12.03 4.50 -20.10
N ALA A 317 -11.34 3.37 -20.30
CA ALA A 317 -11.04 2.45 -19.23
C ALA A 317 -9.80 2.91 -18.43
N THR A 318 -9.86 2.78 -17.11
CA THR A 318 -8.71 3.03 -16.24
C THR A 318 -7.80 1.81 -16.23
N LEU A 319 -6.53 1.98 -16.59
CA LEU A 319 -5.56 0.90 -16.70
C LEU A 319 -4.71 0.80 -15.43
N PHE A 320 -4.34 -0.42 -15.04
CA PHE A 320 -3.60 -0.71 -13.82
C PHE A 320 -2.42 -1.65 -14.05
N MET A 321 -1.35 -1.43 -13.30
CA MET A 321 -0.32 -2.42 -13.01
C MET A 321 -0.67 -3.08 -11.67
N ASN A 322 -0.94 -4.39 -11.68
CA ASN A 322 -1.33 -5.11 -10.46
C ASN A 322 -0.15 -5.90 -9.89
N GLU A 323 0.04 -5.81 -8.58
CA GLU A 323 1.13 -6.46 -7.85
C GLU A 323 0.64 -6.94 -6.49
N PHE A 324 1.31 -7.98 -5.97
CA PHE A 324 1.13 -8.44 -4.59
C PHE A 324 2.35 -8.07 -3.75
N ASN A 325 2.22 -8.17 -2.42
CA ASN A 325 3.31 -7.93 -1.46
C ASN A 325 3.92 -6.53 -1.46
N VAL A 326 3.28 -5.54 -2.10
CA VAL A 326 3.79 -4.17 -2.18
C VAL A 326 3.95 -3.53 -0.80
N ILE A 327 3.06 -3.85 0.14
CA ILE A 327 3.05 -3.32 1.52
C ILE A 327 2.99 -4.40 2.60
N GLU A 328 2.73 -5.66 2.23
CA GLU A 328 2.33 -6.73 3.13
C GLU A 328 3.51 -7.41 3.82
N THR A 329 4.69 -7.40 3.20
CA THR A 329 5.87 -8.12 3.72
C THR A 329 7.18 -7.38 3.47
N CYS A 330 8.18 -7.66 4.32
CA CYS A 330 9.56 -7.20 4.16
C CYS A 330 10.45 -8.23 3.45
N GLU A 331 9.92 -9.43 3.22
CA GLU A 331 10.71 -10.53 2.63
C GLU A 331 10.68 -10.49 1.10
N ASP A 332 9.70 -9.80 0.53
CA ASP A 332 9.62 -9.56 -0.89
C ASP A 332 10.48 -8.35 -1.28
N ILE A 333 11.58 -8.64 -1.96
CA ILE A 333 12.52 -7.61 -2.42
C ILE A 333 12.17 -7.09 -3.81
N PHE A 334 11.25 -7.75 -4.53
CA PHE A 334 10.91 -7.40 -5.90
C PHE A 334 9.86 -6.30 -5.95
N SER A 335 8.82 -6.41 -5.13
CA SER A 335 7.63 -5.56 -5.18
C SER A 335 7.58 -4.42 -4.17
N SER A 336 8.71 -3.97 -3.62
CA SER A 336 8.69 -2.86 -2.64
C SER A 336 7.89 -1.63 -3.12
N VAL A 337 7.29 -0.86 -2.20
CA VAL A 337 6.57 0.39 -2.51
C VAL A 337 7.38 1.30 -3.45
N ASP A 338 8.69 1.44 -3.21
CA ASP A 338 9.54 2.28 -4.06
C ASP A 338 9.76 1.67 -5.45
N SER A 339 9.90 0.34 -5.58
CA SER A 339 9.97 -0.37 -6.86
C SER A 339 8.69 -0.15 -7.67
N TYR A 340 7.53 -0.34 -7.02
CA TYR A 340 6.21 -0.12 -7.60
C TYR A 340 6.04 1.32 -8.11
N VAL A 341 6.35 2.30 -7.25
CA VAL A 341 6.25 3.72 -7.61
C VAL A 341 7.24 4.11 -8.71
N SER A 342 8.46 3.56 -8.69
CA SER A 342 9.45 3.80 -9.76
C SER A 342 8.92 3.30 -11.09
N ARG A 343 8.47 2.05 -11.13
CA ARG A 343 7.96 1.43 -12.35
C ARG A 343 6.73 2.13 -12.90
N LEU A 344 5.80 2.54 -12.03
CA LEU A 344 4.64 3.35 -12.42
C LEU A 344 5.07 4.68 -13.06
N LYS A 345 6.10 5.34 -12.52
CA LYS A 345 6.64 6.59 -13.09
C LYS A 345 7.32 6.36 -14.43
N ASP A 346 8.06 5.27 -14.58
CA ASP A 346 8.75 4.94 -15.83
C ASP A 346 7.74 4.71 -16.96
N LEU A 347 6.66 3.98 -16.69
CA LEU A 347 5.55 3.82 -17.64
C LEU A 347 4.87 5.15 -17.99
N LYS A 348 4.57 5.98 -16.99
CA LYS A 348 3.97 7.32 -17.21
C LYS A 348 4.89 8.23 -18.01
N ALA A 349 6.20 8.18 -17.76
CA ALA A 349 7.20 8.94 -18.51
C ALA A 349 7.31 8.46 -19.98
N GLY A 350 7.08 7.17 -20.23
CA GLY A 350 6.96 6.59 -21.56
C GLY A 350 5.64 6.91 -22.30
N GLY A 351 4.71 7.63 -21.65
CA GLY A 351 3.44 8.06 -22.24
C GLY A 351 2.23 7.18 -21.89
N ALA A 352 2.40 6.13 -21.07
CA ALA A 352 1.27 5.31 -20.65
C ALA A 352 0.34 6.09 -19.73
N LEU A 353 -0.96 5.99 -20.00
CA LEU A 353 -2.03 6.49 -19.12
C LEU A 353 -2.52 5.32 -18.27
N LEU A 354 -2.13 5.31 -17.01
CA LEU A 354 -2.50 4.29 -16.04
C LEU A 354 -2.60 4.89 -14.64
N GLU A 355 -3.38 4.24 -13.79
CA GLU A 355 -3.43 4.49 -12.37
C GLU A 355 -2.59 3.45 -11.60
N GLY A 356 -2.16 3.81 -10.39
CA GLY A 356 -1.48 2.89 -9.48
C GLY A 356 -2.44 1.88 -8.87
N SER A 357 -1.93 0.92 -8.09
CA SER A 357 -2.72 -0.17 -7.51
C SER A 357 -3.84 0.33 -6.61
N ASP A 358 -4.92 -0.46 -6.51
CA ASP A 358 -5.91 -0.36 -5.43
C ASP A 358 -5.32 -0.84 -4.09
#